data_AF-A0A369AQ31-F1
#
_entry.id   AF-A0A369AQ31-F1
#
_cell.length_a   1.000
_cell.length_b   1.000
_cell.length_c   1.000
_cell.angle_alpha   90.00
_cell.angle_beta   90.00
_cell.angle_gamma   90.00
#
_symmetry.space_group_name_H-M   'P 1'
#
loop_
_entity.id
_entity.type
_entity.pdbx_description
1 polymer ?
#
loop_
_entity_poly.entity_id
_entity_poly.type
_entity_poly.pdbx_seq_one_letter_code
_entity_poly.pdbx_strand_id
1 'polypeptide(L)'
;MKDGLMHMLWNVIFVSIPEETFLVCFILVLQKKFDYLNFSNKIMFSKFAVAILIPAILSNILKYFGIEGNNVLLFFIPTLIISMLIIYKANTIRKLLDSVVSTLIAVFVWMTIEFMYMPIVINLISATVVEINSSVFLNFLLTIPERLLEILIIAYFLKRKFNAFKIDIIRTISKSRAMTIFSLILLSINIFIIGLGGKFIIFDRCLVSLDIGKQLFFIIETLIIPIFNMVIIYVIVYNMKYKEIAEKVVKRDNINTVIAIVDSSLNEGKYKEASAALEDIKTII
;
A
#
# COMPACT_ATOMS: atom_id res chain seq x y z
N MET A 1 3.02 -37.89 5.90
CA MET A 1 4.04 -36.83 6.10
C MET A 1 4.65 -36.35 4.76
N LYS A 2 5.03 -37.25 3.83
CA LYS A 2 5.50 -36.85 2.48
C LYS A 2 4.44 -36.09 1.66
N ASP A 3 3.17 -36.49 1.75
CA ASP A 3 2.09 -35.83 0.98
C ASP A 3 1.80 -34.40 1.46
N GLY A 4 1.96 -34.15 2.77
CA GLY A 4 1.80 -32.81 3.35
C GLY A 4 2.89 -31.83 2.90
N LEU A 5 4.14 -32.29 2.77
CA LEU A 5 5.24 -31.47 2.26
C LEU A 5 5.04 -31.10 0.79
N MET A 6 4.63 -32.06 -0.04
CA MET A 6 4.35 -31.80 -1.45
C MET A 6 3.18 -30.82 -1.62
N HIS A 7 2.11 -30.99 -0.84
CA HIS A 7 0.99 -30.06 -0.81
C HIS A 7 1.42 -28.63 -0.41
N MET A 8 2.25 -28.49 0.62
CA MET A 8 2.81 -27.20 1.03
C MET A 8 3.63 -26.55 -0.09
N LEU A 9 4.51 -27.30 -0.76
CA LEU A 9 5.31 -26.78 -1.87
C LEU A 9 4.43 -26.28 -3.02
N TRP A 10 3.37 -27.00 -3.35
CA TRP A 10 2.47 -26.58 -4.41
C TRP A 10 1.69 -25.31 -4.05
N ASN A 11 1.24 -25.16 -2.80
CA ASN A 11 0.63 -23.91 -2.33
C ASN A 11 1.61 -22.74 -2.37
N VAL A 12 2.88 -22.96 -2.02
CA VAL A 12 3.92 -21.94 -2.13
C VAL A 12 4.13 -21.50 -3.59
N ILE A 13 4.06 -22.43 -4.55
CA ILE A 13 4.33 -22.11 -5.96
C ILE A 13 3.15 -21.40 -6.63
N PHE A 14 1.93 -21.88 -6.39
CA PHE A 14 0.76 -21.45 -7.15
C PHE A 14 -0.08 -20.38 -6.47
N VAL A 15 -0.04 -20.26 -5.15
CA VAL A 15 -0.96 -19.40 -4.38
C VAL A 15 -0.21 -18.24 -3.74
N SER A 16 0.61 -18.55 -2.74
CA SER A 16 1.71 -17.67 -2.29
C SER A 16 2.73 -17.57 -3.43
N ILE A 17 3.78 -16.78 -3.44
CA ILE A 17 4.50 -16.39 -4.68
C ILE A 17 3.67 -15.47 -5.58
N PRO A 18 2.61 -15.84 -6.36
CA PRO A 18 1.86 -14.82 -7.10
C PRO A 18 1.30 -13.71 -6.20
N GLU A 19 0.77 -14.07 -5.03
CA GLU A 19 0.27 -13.11 -4.02
C GLU A 19 1.37 -12.16 -3.53
N GLU A 20 2.48 -12.71 -3.04
CA GLU A 20 3.58 -11.92 -2.52
C GLU A 20 4.28 -11.14 -3.65
N THR A 21 4.25 -11.65 -4.88
CA THR A 21 4.73 -10.91 -6.06
C THR A 21 3.90 -9.65 -6.27
N PHE A 22 2.57 -9.74 -6.19
CA PHE A 22 1.70 -8.56 -6.25
C PHE A 22 2.06 -7.56 -5.14
N LEU A 23 2.10 -8.01 -3.89
CA LEU A 23 2.37 -7.15 -2.73
C LEU A 23 3.72 -6.43 -2.86
N VAL A 24 4.79 -7.17 -3.15
CA VAL A 24 6.15 -6.60 -3.31
C VAL A 24 6.20 -5.63 -4.49
N CYS A 25 5.61 -6.00 -5.64
CA CYS A 25 5.56 -5.11 -6.80
C CYS A 25 4.78 -3.82 -6.49
N PHE A 26 3.63 -3.95 -5.84
CA PHE A 26 2.77 -2.81 -5.53
C PHE A 26 3.44 -1.87 -4.52
N ILE A 27 4.14 -2.40 -3.50
CA ILE A 27 4.95 -1.59 -2.58
C ILE A 27 6.06 -0.85 -3.33
N LEU A 28 6.78 -1.53 -4.24
CA LEU A 28 7.82 -0.90 -5.06
C LEU A 28 7.26 0.22 -5.94
N VAL A 29 6.07 0.01 -6.51
CA VAL A 29 5.35 1.01 -7.31
C VAL A 29 4.95 2.21 -6.45
N LEU A 30 4.36 2.00 -5.27
CA LEU A 30 3.97 3.08 -4.34
C LEU A 30 5.16 3.95 -3.93
N GLN A 31 6.33 3.33 -3.77
CA GLN A 31 7.57 4.02 -3.42
C GLN A 31 8.36 4.54 -4.64
N LYS A 32 7.85 4.33 -5.86
CA LYS A 32 8.50 4.72 -7.12
C LYS A 32 9.89 4.12 -7.30
N LYS A 33 10.08 2.87 -6.86
CA LYS A 33 11.34 2.13 -6.90
C LYS A 33 11.38 1.14 -8.07
N PHE A 34 11.11 1.65 -9.26
CA PHE A 34 11.01 0.85 -10.49
C PHE A 34 12.31 0.14 -10.89
N ASP A 35 13.47 0.64 -10.42
CA ASP A 35 14.78 0.02 -10.71
C ASP A 35 14.86 -1.44 -10.24
N TYR A 36 14.14 -1.79 -9.17
CA TYR A 36 14.07 -3.15 -8.65
C TYR A 36 13.16 -4.08 -9.46
N LEU A 37 12.31 -3.52 -10.33
CA LEU A 37 11.49 -4.26 -11.28
C LEU A 37 12.24 -4.50 -12.61
N ASN A 38 13.49 -4.03 -12.71
CA ASN A 38 14.33 -4.34 -13.86
C ASN A 38 14.99 -5.71 -13.73
N PHE A 39 14.37 -6.71 -14.36
CA PHE A 39 14.82 -8.09 -14.33
C PHE A 39 16.13 -8.37 -15.08
N SER A 40 16.67 -7.41 -15.83
CA SER A 40 17.99 -7.58 -16.46
C SER A 40 19.14 -7.55 -15.45
N ASN A 41 18.95 -6.92 -14.29
CA ASN A 41 19.96 -6.84 -13.25
C ASN A 41 19.80 -7.99 -12.24
N LYS A 42 20.70 -8.97 -12.32
CA LYS A 42 20.71 -10.17 -11.45
C LYS A 42 20.66 -9.85 -9.95
N ILE A 43 21.34 -8.79 -9.50
CA ILE A 43 21.40 -8.40 -8.08
C ILE A 43 20.06 -7.81 -7.62
N MET A 44 19.39 -7.03 -8.47
CA MET A 44 18.08 -6.48 -8.13
C MET A 44 17.01 -7.57 -8.17
N PHE A 45 17.07 -8.44 -9.18
CA PHE A 45 16.18 -9.60 -9.28
C PHE A 45 16.31 -10.53 -8.07
N SER A 46 17.54 -10.83 -7.61
CA SER A 46 17.71 -11.70 -6.44
C SER A 46 17.12 -11.11 -5.17
N LYS A 47 17.28 -9.80 -4.94
CA LYS A 47 16.65 -9.10 -3.80
C LYS A 47 15.13 -9.12 -3.89
N PHE A 48 14.59 -8.89 -5.08
CA PHE A 48 13.16 -8.96 -5.35
C PHE A 48 12.61 -10.37 -5.06
N ALA A 49 13.27 -11.41 -5.59
CA ALA A 49 12.88 -12.79 -5.36
C ALA A 49 12.92 -13.17 -3.88
N VAL A 50 13.96 -12.75 -3.14
CA VAL A 50 14.07 -13.01 -1.69
C VAL A 50 12.90 -12.39 -0.93
N ALA A 51 12.49 -11.18 -1.28
CA ALA A 51 11.39 -10.51 -0.61
C ALA A 51 10.00 -11.12 -0.87
N ILE A 52 9.90 -11.94 -1.92
CA ILE A 52 8.70 -12.74 -2.23
C ILE A 52 8.78 -14.09 -1.53
N LEU A 53 9.92 -14.78 -1.66
CA LEU A 53 10.09 -16.14 -1.18
C LEU A 53 10.04 -16.24 0.35
N ILE A 54 10.63 -15.30 1.08
CA ILE A 54 10.62 -15.33 2.56
C ILE A 54 9.18 -15.30 3.11
N PRO A 55 8.33 -14.29 2.80
CA PRO A 55 6.96 -14.26 3.30
C PRO A 55 6.11 -15.43 2.77
N ALA A 56 6.30 -15.85 1.52
CA ALA A 56 5.57 -16.98 0.93
C ALA A 56 5.87 -18.31 1.62
N ILE A 57 7.15 -18.59 1.91
CA ILE A 57 7.54 -19.82 2.62
C ILE A 57 7.06 -19.73 4.07
N LEU A 58 7.25 -18.59 4.74
CA LEU A 58 6.86 -18.45 6.14
C LEU A 58 5.34 -18.60 6.33
N SER A 59 4.52 -17.96 5.50
CA SER A 59 3.06 -18.05 5.59
C SER A 59 2.56 -19.48 5.46
N ASN A 60 3.14 -20.27 4.54
CA ASN A 60 2.81 -21.67 4.34
C ASN A 60 3.32 -22.58 5.48
N ILE A 61 4.51 -22.30 6.02
CA ILE A 61 5.01 -23.02 7.21
C ILE A 61 4.07 -22.80 8.40
N LEU A 62 3.64 -21.56 8.66
CA LEU A 62 2.72 -21.26 9.75
C LEU A 62 1.38 -21.99 9.56
N LYS A 63 0.82 -21.97 8.34
CA LYS A 63 -0.40 -22.73 7.99
C LYS A 63 -0.21 -24.24 8.18
N TYR A 64 0.95 -24.80 7.82
CA TYR A 64 1.27 -26.22 8.01
C TYR A 64 1.28 -26.63 9.48
N PHE A 65 1.73 -25.74 10.38
CA PHE A 65 1.67 -25.95 11.82
C PHE A 65 0.27 -25.70 12.43
N GLY A 66 -0.76 -25.47 11.61
CA GLY A 66 -2.14 -25.31 12.06
C GLY A 66 -2.45 -23.92 12.63
N ILE A 67 -1.61 -22.91 12.37
CA ILE A 67 -1.90 -21.54 12.78
C ILE A 67 -3.07 -21.01 11.95
N GLU A 68 -4.12 -20.54 12.63
CA GLU A 68 -5.31 -19.95 12.00
C GLU A 68 -4.94 -18.80 11.06
N GLY A 69 -5.65 -18.68 9.93
CA GLY A 69 -5.34 -17.69 8.88
C GLY A 69 -5.24 -16.25 9.40
N ASN A 70 -6.12 -15.84 10.32
CA ASN A 70 -6.07 -14.50 10.92
C ASN A 70 -4.78 -14.26 11.73
N ASN A 71 -4.26 -15.29 12.38
CA ASN A 71 -3.03 -15.20 13.15
C ASN A 71 -1.80 -15.23 12.23
N VAL A 72 -1.88 -15.87 11.06
CA VAL A 72 -0.82 -15.81 10.03
C VAL A 72 -0.56 -14.37 9.61
N LEU A 73 -1.60 -13.54 9.50
CA LEU A 73 -1.50 -12.13 9.12
C LEU A 73 -0.62 -11.30 10.10
N LEU A 74 -0.63 -11.64 11.40
CA LEU A 74 0.21 -11.00 12.41
C LEU A 74 1.71 -11.23 12.17
N PHE A 75 2.09 -12.36 11.58
CA PHE A 75 3.49 -12.65 11.23
C PHE A 75 3.83 -12.19 9.81
N PHE A 76 2.85 -12.23 8.92
CA PHE A 76 3.01 -11.88 7.52
C PHE A 76 3.37 -10.41 7.31
N ILE A 77 2.61 -9.48 7.93
CA ILE A 77 2.84 -8.03 7.76
C ILE A 77 4.26 -7.62 8.21
N PRO A 78 4.74 -7.96 9.43
CA PRO A 78 6.11 -7.66 9.83
C PRO A 78 7.14 -8.28 8.90
N THR A 79 6.90 -9.50 8.40
CA THR A 79 7.84 -10.20 7.50
C THR A 79 7.96 -9.47 6.16
N LEU A 80 6.86 -8.97 5.61
CA LEU A 80 6.89 -8.12 4.42
C LEU A 80 7.65 -6.82 4.69
N ILE A 81 7.39 -6.14 5.81
CA ILE A 81 8.11 -4.91 6.18
C ILE A 81 9.61 -5.19 6.25
N ILE A 82 10.04 -6.22 6.97
CA ILE A 82 11.45 -6.60 7.11
C ILE A 82 12.07 -6.90 5.74
N SER A 83 11.37 -7.67 4.89
CA SER A 83 11.82 -7.99 3.54
C SER A 83 12.06 -6.74 2.69
N MET A 84 11.14 -5.76 2.76
CA MET A 84 11.29 -4.49 2.06
C MET A 84 12.45 -3.66 2.62
N LEU A 85 12.66 -3.62 3.94
CA LEU A 85 13.78 -2.90 4.54
C LEU A 85 15.13 -3.47 4.11
N ILE A 86 15.22 -4.80 3.95
CA ILE A 86 16.41 -5.49 3.45
C ILE A 86 16.68 -5.09 1.98
N ILE A 87 15.65 -5.08 1.12
CA ILE A 87 15.77 -4.64 -0.28
C ILE A 87 16.35 -3.21 -0.36
N TYR A 88 15.81 -2.32 0.47
CA TYR A 88 16.14 -0.89 0.42
C TYR A 88 17.40 -0.49 1.17
N LYS A 89 17.97 -1.38 2.00
CA LYS A 89 18.99 -1.00 2.99
C LYS A 89 18.54 0.25 3.75
N ALA A 90 17.31 0.22 4.24
CA ALA A 90 16.68 1.37 4.87
C ALA A 90 17.43 1.73 6.16
N ASN A 91 18.24 2.78 6.09
CA ASN A 91 19.11 3.23 7.17
C ASN A 91 18.60 4.49 7.90
N THR A 92 17.40 4.96 7.54
CA THR A 92 16.80 6.17 8.14
C THR A 92 15.39 5.88 8.58
N ILE A 93 14.96 6.50 9.67
CA ILE A 93 13.60 6.38 10.22
C ILE A 93 12.53 6.74 9.17
N ARG A 94 12.82 7.70 8.29
CA ARG A 94 11.91 8.09 7.22
C ARG A 94 11.66 6.94 6.22
N LYS A 95 12.72 6.28 5.76
CA LYS A 95 12.59 5.13 4.84
C LYS A 95 11.88 3.95 5.52
N LEU A 96 12.07 3.77 6.83
CA LEU A 96 11.31 2.80 7.62
C LEU A 96 9.81 3.14 7.56
N LEU A 97 9.43 4.36 7.90
CA LEU A 97 8.04 4.81 7.89
C LEU A 97 7.40 4.72 6.49
N ASP A 98 8.13 5.12 5.44
CA ASP A 98 7.67 4.97 4.05
C ASP A 98 7.38 3.50 3.71
N SER A 99 8.21 2.58 4.20
CA SER A 99 8.04 1.12 4.01
C SER A 99 6.86 0.57 4.79
N VAL A 100 6.68 0.98 6.04
CA VAL A 100 5.52 0.59 6.84
C VAL A 100 4.23 1.08 6.19
N VAL A 101 4.12 2.38 5.88
CA VAL A 101 2.91 2.96 5.27
C VAL A 101 2.60 2.30 3.92
N SER A 102 3.60 2.12 3.06
CA SER A 102 3.39 1.48 1.75
C SER A 102 2.96 0.02 1.88
N THR A 103 3.52 -0.72 2.86
CA THR A 103 3.14 -2.11 3.12
C THR A 103 1.71 -2.20 3.64
N LEU A 104 1.31 -1.34 4.58
CA LEU A 104 -0.06 -1.32 5.08
C LEU A 104 -1.07 -0.96 3.98
N ILE A 105 -0.74 -0.01 3.09
CA ILE A 105 -1.60 0.28 1.92
C ILE A 105 -1.70 -0.94 1.00
N ALA A 106 -0.59 -1.63 0.73
CA ALA A 106 -0.60 -2.81 -0.14
C ALA A 106 -1.43 -3.96 0.44
N VAL A 107 -1.24 -4.26 1.73
CA VAL A 107 -2.00 -5.28 2.45
C VAL A 107 -3.48 -4.89 2.52
N PHE A 108 -3.80 -3.62 2.77
CA PHE A 108 -5.18 -3.14 2.74
C PHE A 108 -5.85 -3.38 1.38
N VAL A 109 -5.18 -3.05 0.28
CA VAL A 109 -5.70 -3.25 -1.08
C VAL A 109 -5.89 -4.74 -1.36
N TRP A 110 -4.90 -5.57 -1.04
CA TRP A 110 -4.96 -7.02 -1.19
C TRP A 110 -6.16 -7.61 -0.44
N MET A 111 -6.27 -7.35 0.87
CA MET A 111 -7.39 -7.84 1.69
C MET A 111 -8.75 -7.34 1.20
N THR A 112 -8.81 -6.10 0.68
CA THR A 112 -10.04 -5.56 0.10
C THR A 112 -10.46 -6.37 -1.12
N ILE A 113 -9.51 -6.68 -2.02
CA ILE A 113 -9.81 -7.50 -3.21
C ILE A 113 -10.29 -8.89 -2.78
N GLU A 114 -9.57 -9.57 -1.89
CA GLU A 114 -9.94 -10.90 -1.40
C GLU A 114 -11.35 -10.89 -0.79
N PHE A 115 -11.62 -9.94 0.11
CA PHE A 115 -12.89 -9.82 0.81
C PHE A 115 -14.07 -9.46 -0.10
N MET A 116 -13.85 -8.83 -1.26
CA MET A 116 -14.92 -8.48 -2.19
C MET A 116 -15.60 -9.70 -2.83
N TYR A 117 -14.87 -10.80 -3.06
CA TYR A 117 -15.41 -11.97 -3.77
C TYR A 117 -15.41 -13.26 -2.94
N MET A 118 -14.42 -13.46 -2.06
CA MET A 118 -14.28 -14.71 -1.31
C MET A 118 -15.52 -15.09 -0.50
N PRO A 119 -16.18 -14.17 0.25
CA PRO A 119 -17.42 -14.49 0.95
C PRO A 119 -18.52 -15.05 0.03
N ILE A 120 -18.67 -14.49 -1.17
CA ILE A 120 -19.69 -14.88 -2.14
C ILE A 120 -19.38 -16.30 -2.65
N VAL A 121 -18.13 -16.54 -3.04
CA VAL A 121 -17.67 -17.84 -3.55
C VAL A 121 -17.83 -18.94 -2.51
N ILE A 122 -17.42 -18.69 -1.28
CA ILE A 122 -17.51 -19.66 -0.18
C ILE A 122 -18.97 -20.01 0.11
N ASN A 123 -19.86 -19.03 0.10
CA ASN A 123 -21.29 -19.28 0.32
C ASN A 123 -21.93 -20.04 -0.85
N LEU A 124 -21.51 -19.79 -2.10
CA LEU A 124 -22.02 -20.51 -3.27
C LEU A 124 -21.56 -21.98 -3.30
N ILE A 125 -20.29 -22.25 -3.00
CA ILE A 125 -19.73 -23.61 -3.04
C ILE A 125 -20.06 -24.38 -1.75
N SER A 126 -20.48 -23.68 -0.69
CA SER A 126 -20.77 -24.22 0.64
C SER A 126 -19.60 -24.94 1.33
N ALA A 127 -18.39 -24.80 0.79
CA ALA A 127 -17.16 -25.37 1.34
C ALA A 127 -16.58 -24.47 2.43
N THR A 128 -15.93 -25.06 3.42
CA THR A 128 -15.17 -24.29 4.43
C THR A 128 -13.81 -23.85 3.89
N VAL A 129 -13.20 -22.84 4.51
CA VAL A 129 -11.83 -22.40 4.17
C VAL A 129 -10.82 -23.55 4.36
N VAL A 130 -11.04 -24.42 5.34
CA VAL A 130 -10.20 -25.60 5.60
C VAL A 130 -10.31 -26.59 4.44
N GLU A 131 -11.52 -26.86 3.95
CA GLU A 131 -11.75 -27.73 2.79
C GLU A 131 -11.12 -27.15 1.51
N ILE A 132 -11.26 -25.84 1.28
CA ILE A 132 -10.63 -25.15 0.17
C ILE A 132 -9.10 -25.30 0.24
N ASN A 133 -8.52 -25.06 1.40
CA ASN A 133 -7.07 -25.16 1.61
C ASN A 133 -6.54 -26.59 1.54
N SER A 134 -7.39 -27.60 1.68
CA SER A 134 -6.99 -29.02 1.55
C SER A 134 -6.76 -29.45 0.10
N SER A 135 -7.22 -28.66 -0.87
CA SER A 135 -7.06 -28.90 -2.30
C SER A 135 -6.32 -27.74 -2.93
N VAL A 136 -5.02 -27.93 -3.22
CA VAL A 136 -4.17 -26.95 -3.94
C VAL A 136 -4.87 -26.43 -5.20
N PHE A 137 -5.47 -27.34 -5.99
CA PHE A 137 -6.10 -26.96 -7.24
C PHE A 137 -7.32 -26.06 -7.02
N LEU A 138 -8.17 -26.39 -6.06
CA LEU A 138 -9.32 -25.55 -5.73
C LEU A 138 -8.86 -24.20 -5.18
N ASN A 139 -7.90 -24.19 -4.25
CA ASN A 139 -7.34 -22.97 -3.69
C ASN A 139 -6.77 -22.05 -4.80
N PHE A 140 -5.96 -22.62 -5.69
CA PHE A 140 -5.41 -21.90 -6.84
C PHE A 140 -6.52 -21.32 -7.72
N LEU A 141 -7.52 -22.12 -8.11
CA LEU A 141 -8.63 -21.66 -8.94
C LEU A 141 -9.39 -20.48 -8.30
N LEU A 142 -9.63 -20.55 -7.00
CA LEU A 142 -10.33 -19.48 -6.28
C LEU A 142 -9.54 -18.18 -6.22
N THR A 143 -8.20 -18.23 -6.26
CA THR A 143 -7.38 -17.01 -6.30
C THR A 143 -7.29 -16.36 -7.68
N ILE A 144 -7.67 -17.02 -8.77
CA ILE A 144 -7.51 -16.47 -10.14
C ILE A 144 -8.20 -15.10 -10.32
N PRO A 145 -9.46 -14.88 -9.88
CA PRO A 145 -10.12 -13.58 -10.01
C PRO A 145 -9.36 -12.45 -9.28
N GLU A 146 -8.83 -12.74 -8.09
CA GLU A 146 -7.99 -11.81 -7.33
C GLU A 146 -6.71 -11.46 -8.09
N ARG A 147 -5.97 -12.47 -8.54
CA ARG A 147 -4.72 -12.27 -9.28
C ARG A 147 -4.93 -11.47 -10.55
N LEU A 148 -6.07 -11.64 -11.22
CA LEU A 148 -6.42 -10.84 -12.39
C LEU A 148 -6.59 -9.35 -12.03
N LEU A 149 -7.33 -9.04 -10.97
CA LEU A 149 -7.53 -7.65 -10.50
C LEU A 149 -6.20 -7.02 -10.06
N GLU A 150 -5.38 -7.75 -9.34
CA GLU A 150 -4.04 -7.35 -8.90
C GLU A 150 -3.11 -6.98 -10.06
N ILE A 151 -3.06 -7.85 -11.08
CA ILE A 151 -2.27 -7.61 -12.30
C ILE A 151 -2.78 -6.36 -13.03
N LEU A 152 -4.10 -6.19 -13.13
CA LEU A 152 -4.70 -5.00 -13.76
C LEU A 152 -4.34 -3.71 -13.01
N ILE A 153 -4.33 -3.74 -11.68
CA ILE A 153 -3.91 -2.62 -10.85
C ILE A 153 -2.44 -2.28 -11.12
N ILE A 154 -1.53 -3.25 -11.03
CA ILE A 154 -0.10 -3.03 -11.28
C ILE A 154 0.11 -2.50 -12.71
N ALA A 155 -0.49 -3.14 -13.72
CA ALA A 155 -0.38 -2.74 -15.11
C ALA A 155 -0.86 -1.30 -15.34
N TYR A 156 -1.98 -0.90 -14.72
CA TYR A 156 -2.49 0.46 -14.76
C TYR A 156 -1.46 1.46 -14.20
N PHE A 157 -0.88 1.17 -13.04
CA PHE A 157 0.11 2.05 -12.41
C PHE A 157 1.42 2.14 -13.20
N LEU A 158 1.91 1.02 -13.75
CA LEU A 158 3.12 0.98 -14.58
C LEU A 158 2.92 1.72 -15.90
N LYS A 159 1.81 1.49 -16.60
CA LYS A 159 1.51 2.14 -17.90
C LYS A 159 1.44 3.66 -17.77
N ARG A 160 0.83 4.16 -16.69
CA ARG A 160 0.72 5.61 -16.46
C ARG A 160 2.01 6.25 -15.93
N LYS A 161 3.12 5.48 -15.78
CA LYS A 161 4.41 5.92 -15.22
C LYS A 161 4.24 6.85 -14.00
N PHE A 162 3.22 6.58 -13.20
CA PHE A 162 2.79 7.41 -12.07
C PHE A 162 2.57 8.93 -12.33
N ASN A 163 2.52 9.41 -13.59
CA ASN A 163 2.16 10.80 -13.88
C ASN A 163 0.69 11.11 -13.55
N ALA A 164 -0.15 10.08 -13.40
CA ALA A 164 -1.54 10.22 -12.98
C ALA A 164 -1.69 10.75 -11.55
N PHE A 165 -0.78 10.37 -10.65
CA PHE A 165 -0.72 10.93 -9.31
C PHE A 165 0.36 12.02 -9.31
N LYS A 166 -0.04 13.25 -9.70
CA LYS A 166 0.77 14.46 -9.49
C LYS A 166 1.25 14.58 -8.02
N ILE A 167 0.55 13.92 -7.11
CA ILE A 167 0.81 13.90 -5.67
C ILE A 167 1.49 12.60 -5.28
N ASP A 168 2.71 12.73 -4.76
CA ASP A 168 3.40 11.64 -4.09
C ASP A 168 2.79 11.44 -2.69
N ILE A 169 1.80 10.53 -2.61
CA ILE A 169 1.01 10.31 -1.40
C ILE A 169 1.92 9.88 -0.24
N ILE A 170 2.78 8.88 -0.46
CA ILE A 170 3.71 8.37 0.56
C ILE A 170 4.63 9.48 1.05
N ARG A 171 5.28 10.20 0.12
CA ARG A 171 6.16 11.31 0.51
C ARG A 171 5.42 12.41 1.26
N THR A 172 4.16 12.68 0.91
CA THR A 172 3.35 13.72 1.56
C THR A 172 2.93 13.30 2.96
N ILE A 173 2.50 12.05 3.15
CA ILE A 173 2.19 11.48 4.47
C ILE A 173 3.43 11.53 5.38
N SER A 174 4.59 11.12 4.87
CA SER A 174 5.84 11.05 5.63
C SER A 174 6.55 12.39 5.85
N LYS A 175 6.02 13.50 5.35
CA LYS A 175 6.56 14.85 5.63
C LYS A 175 6.25 15.31 7.06
N SER A 176 5.09 14.96 7.58
CA SER A 176 4.63 15.37 8.91
C SER A 176 4.48 14.16 9.81
N ARG A 177 5.12 14.20 10.98
CA ARG A 177 5.00 13.12 12.00
C ARG A 177 3.53 12.88 12.37
N ALA A 178 2.75 13.95 12.54
CA ALA A 178 1.33 13.85 12.87
C ALA A 178 0.55 13.14 11.75
N MET A 179 0.78 13.50 10.48
CA MET A 179 0.10 12.87 9.35
C MET A 179 0.51 11.40 9.18
N THR A 180 1.77 11.08 9.44
CA THR A 180 2.26 9.69 9.42
C THR A 180 1.56 8.87 10.49
N ILE A 181 1.54 9.34 11.75
CA ILE A 181 0.88 8.66 12.87
C ILE A 181 -0.62 8.47 12.58
N PHE A 182 -1.30 9.53 12.14
CA PHE A 182 -2.71 9.46 11.77
C PHE A 182 -2.97 8.41 10.68
N SER A 183 -2.17 8.42 9.61
CA SER A 183 -2.30 7.46 8.51
C SER A 183 -2.03 6.02 8.97
N LEU A 184 -1.03 5.81 9.83
CA LEU A 184 -0.71 4.50 10.39
C LEU A 184 -1.86 3.95 11.23
N ILE A 185 -2.43 4.78 12.12
CA ILE A 185 -3.57 4.40 12.96
C ILE A 185 -4.77 4.04 12.07
N LEU A 186 -5.12 4.91 11.12
CA LEU A 186 -6.28 4.70 10.27
C LEU A 186 -6.14 3.47 9.37
N LEU A 187 -4.96 3.25 8.77
CA LEU A 187 -4.68 2.06 7.98
C LEU A 187 -4.73 0.78 8.83
N SER A 188 -4.21 0.82 10.06
CA SER A 188 -4.26 -0.32 10.98
C SER A 188 -5.70 -0.65 11.37
N ILE A 189 -6.53 0.37 11.64
CA ILE A 189 -7.96 0.21 11.91
C ILE A 189 -8.68 -0.40 10.69
N ASN A 190 -8.39 0.08 9.48
CA ASN A 190 -8.99 -0.45 8.25
C ASN A 190 -8.66 -1.93 8.05
N ILE A 191 -7.38 -2.30 8.18
CA ILE A 191 -6.93 -3.70 8.10
C ILE A 191 -7.61 -4.54 9.19
N PHE A 192 -7.72 -4.00 10.40
CA PHE A 192 -8.37 -4.70 11.51
C PHE A 192 -9.87 -4.92 11.26
N ILE A 193 -10.59 -3.93 10.74
CA ILE A 193 -12.02 -4.05 10.38
C ILE A 193 -12.21 -5.13 9.30
N ILE A 194 -11.43 -5.09 8.21
CA ILE A 194 -11.52 -6.10 7.15
C ILE A 194 -11.12 -7.48 7.68
N GLY A 195 -10.07 -7.57 8.51
CA GLY A 195 -9.63 -8.83 9.12
C GLY A 195 -10.69 -9.44 10.04
N LEU A 196 -11.35 -8.63 10.88
CA LEU A 196 -12.47 -9.09 11.71
C LEU A 196 -13.67 -9.47 10.85
N GLY A 197 -14.02 -8.66 9.86
CA GLY A 197 -15.08 -8.98 8.90
C GLY A 197 -14.80 -10.31 8.21
N GLY A 198 -13.57 -10.53 7.73
CA GLY A 198 -13.08 -11.76 7.15
C GLY A 198 -13.25 -12.92 8.12
N LYS A 199 -12.79 -12.77 9.37
CA LYS A 199 -12.99 -13.79 10.41
C LYS A 199 -14.46 -14.21 10.53
N PHE A 200 -15.36 -13.27 10.80
CA PHE A 200 -16.76 -13.59 11.07
C PHE A 200 -17.50 -14.11 9.83
N ILE A 201 -17.22 -13.52 8.66
CA ILE A 201 -17.99 -13.80 7.44
C ILE A 201 -17.43 -15.03 6.71
N ILE A 202 -16.12 -15.10 6.54
CA ILE A 202 -15.44 -16.16 5.76
C ILE A 202 -15.17 -17.39 6.63
N PHE A 203 -14.59 -17.22 7.83
CA PHE A 203 -14.18 -18.36 8.66
C PHE A 203 -15.31 -18.87 9.54
N ASP A 204 -15.96 -17.99 10.31
CA ASP A 204 -17.02 -18.38 11.25
C ASP A 204 -18.39 -18.55 10.55
N ARG A 205 -18.47 -18.21 9.26
CA ARG A 205 -19.65 -18.39 8.40
C ARG A 205 -20.93 -17.77 9.00
N CYS A 206 -20.82 -16.66 9.73
CA CYS A 206 -21.93 -16.05 10.46
C CYS A 206 -23.11 -15.63 9.58
N LEU A 207 -22.90 -15.44 8.27
CA LEU A 207 -23.94 -14.98 7.35
C LEU A 207 -24.66 -16.10 6.59
N VAL A 208 -24.25 -17.37 6.74
CA VAL A 208 -24.77 -18.49 5.92
C VAL A 208 -26.28 -18.72 6.08
N SER A 209 -26.83 -18.42 7.26
CA SER A 209 -28.27 -18.57 7.52
C SER A 209 -29.13 -17.43 6.96
N LEU A 210 -28.49 -16.36 6.45
CA LEU A 210 -29.19 -15.21 5.89
C LEU A 210 -29.42 -15.38 4.39
N ASP A 211 -30.46 -14.75 3.89
CA ASP A 211 -30.68 -14.61 2.45
C ASP A 211 -29.56 -13.81 1.77
N ILE A 212 -29.27 -14.12 0.51
CA ILE A 212 -28.15 -13.57 -0.27
C ILE A 212 -28.15 -12.04 -0.28
N GLY A 213 -29.33 -11.40 -0.34
CA GLY A 213 -29.43 -9.95 -0.30
C GLY A 213 -28.91 -9.35 1.02
N LYS A 214 -29.20 -10.00 2.14
CA LYS A 214 -28.70 -9.58 3.46
C LYS A 214 -27.21 -9.85 3.61
N GLN A 215 -26.72 -10.98 3.07
CA GLN A 215 -25.28 -11.27 3.06
C GLN A 215 -24.50 -10.20 2.30
N LEU A 216 -24.96 -9.85 1.10
CA LEU A 216 -24.35 -8.80 0.27
C LEU A 216 -24.36 -7.44 0.97
N PHE A 217 -25.46 -7.10 1.66
CA PHE A 217 -25.55 -5.86 2.44
C PHE A 217 -24.45 -5.77 3.50
N PHE A 218 -24.25 -6.81 4.33
CA PHE A 218 -23.22 -6.82 5.36
C PHE A 218 -21.79 -6.80 4.80
N ILE A 219 -21.55 -7.49 3.68
CA ILE A 219 -20.24 -7.46 2.99
C ILE A 219 -19.95 -6.04 2.50
N ILE A 220 -20.93 -5.38 1.86
CA ILE A 220 -20.80 -4.00 1.36
C ILE A 220 -20.57 -3.03 2.52
N GLU A 221 -21.34 -3.15 3.60
CA GLU A 221 -21.19 -2.30 4.79
C GLU A 221 -19.79 -2.40 5.39
N THR A 222 -19.27 -3.62 5.52
CA THR A 222 -17.91 -3.89 6.02
C THR A 222 -16.83 -3.25 5.15
N LEU A 223 -17.05 -3.16 3.83
CA LEU A 223 -16.12 -2.56 2.87
C LEU A 223 -16.23 -1.03 2.76
N ILE A 224 -17.43 -0.47 2.92
CA ILE A 224 -17.65 0.98 2.78
C ILE A 224 -16.85 1.75 3.82
N ILE A 225 -16.82 1.29 5.07
CA ILE A 225 -16.15 2.01 6.16
C ILE A 225 -14.64 2.17 5.88
N PRO A 226 -13.87 1.11 5.58
CA PRO A 226 -12.45 1.24 5.25
C PRO A 226 -12.18 2.04 3.97
N ILE A 227 -13.02 1.90 2.94
CA ILE A 227 -12.89 2.68 1.69
C ILE A 227 -13.08 4.17 1.98
N PHE A 228 -14.10 4.53 2.77
CA PHE A 228 -14.36 5.91 3.14
C PHE A 228 -13.18 6.52 3.93
N ASN A 229 -12.60 5.76 4.86
CA ASN A 229 -11.39 6.16 5.58
C ASN A 229 -10.20 6.44 4.63
N MET A 230 -10.03 5.63 3.57
CA MET A 230 -9.00 5.88 2.56
C MET A 230 -9.26 7.14 1.73
N VAL A 231 -10.53 7.41 1.40
CA VAL A 231 -10.93 8.66 0.74
C VAL A 231 -10.59 9.87 1.61
N ILE A 232 -10.83 9.80 2.92
CA ILE A 232 -10.46 10.87 3.86
C ILE A 232 -8.94 11.14 3.83
N ILE A 233 -8.10 10.09 3.92
CA ILE A 233 -6.64 10.26 3.81
C ILE A 233 -6.28 10.94 2.50
N TYR A 234 -6.85 10.47 1.39
CA TYR A 234 -6.57 11.02 0.07
C TYR A 234 -6.93 12.51 -0.01
N VAL A 235 -8.11 12.91 0.47
CA VAL A 235 -8.57 14.31 0.49
C VAL A 235 -7.65 15.18 1.37
N ILE A 236 -7.25 14.70 2.54
CA ILE A 236 -6.32 15.42 3.43
C ILE A 236 -4.97 15.62 2.73
N VAL A 237 -4.40 14.56 2.17
CA VAL A 237 -3.12 14.62 1.42
C VAL A 237 -3.22 15.58 0.25
N TYR A 238 -4.32 15.55 -0.49
CA TYR A 238 -4.58 16.45 -1.60
C TYR A 238 -4.60 17.92 -1.16
N ASN A 239 -5.37 18.24 -0.11
CA ASN A 239 -5.47 19.59 0.44
C ASN A 239 -4.13 20.11 0.97
N MET A 240 -3.37 19.27 1.68
CA MET A 240 -2.02 19.63 2.14
C MET A 240 -1.10 19.97 0.96
N LYS A 241 -1.18 19.20 -0.12
CA LYS A 241 -0.35 19.43 -1.30
C LYS A 241 -0.75 20.70 -2.03
N TYR A 242 -2.05 20.95 -2.16
CA TYR A 242 -2.57 22.18 -2.75
C TYR A 242 -2.09 23.42 -1.97
N LYS A 243 -2.19 23.38 -0.64
CA LYS A 243 -1.67 24.45 0.24
C LYS A 243 -0.16 24.68 0.05
N GLU A 244 0.64 23.61 -0.02
CA GLU A 244 2.09 23.71 -0.27
C GLU A 244 2.41 24.38 -1.62
N ILE A 245 1.62 24.11 -2.65
CA ILE A 245 1.80 24.72 -3.97
C ILE A 245 1.41 26.20 -3.92
N ALA A 246 0.28 26.54 -3.31
CA ALA A 246 -0.17 27.92 -3.15
C ALA A 246 0.85 28.77 -2.39
N GLU A 247 1.39 28.27 -1.27
CA GLU A 247 2.43 28.95 -0.50
C GLU A 247 3.71 29.19 -1.32
N LYS A 248 4.11 28.24 -2.18
CA LYS A 248 5.27 28.42 -3.06
C LYS A 248 5.04 29.45 -4.15
N VAL A 249 3.81 29.54 -4.68
CA VAL A 249 3.45 30.57 -5.66
C VAL A 249 3.52 31.95 -5.01
N VAL A 250 2.91 32.13 -3.84
CA VAL A 250 2.98 33.40 -3.09
C VAL A 250 4.43 33.78 -2.77
N LYS A 251 5.26 32.84 -2.29
CA LYS A 251 6.68 33.12 -2.05
C LYS A 251 7.43 33.52 -3.32
N ARG A 252 7.15 32.89 -4.45
CA ARG A 252 7.76 33.22 -5.74
C ARG A 252 7.33 34.61 -6.20
N ASP A 253 6.06 34.95 -6.06
CA ASP A 253 5.53 36.26 -6.47
C ASP A 253 6.10 37.38 -5.59
N ASN A 254 6.28 37.13 -4.28
CA ASN A 254 6.98 38.05 -3.39
C ASN A 254 8.43 38.26 -3.84
N ILE A 255 9.19 37.19 -4.12
CA ILE A 255 10.57 37.29 -4.61
C ILE A 255 10.63 38.08 -5.93
N ASN A 256 9.75 37.79 -6.88
CA ASN A 256 9.69 38.50 -8.16
C ASN A 256 9.38 39.99 -7.98
N THR A 257 8.49 40.32 -7.03
CA THR A 257 8.14 41.72 -6.71
C THR A 257 9.35 42.45 -6.13
N VAL A 258 10.10 41.82 -5.22
CA VAL A 258 11.30 42.45 -4.65
C VAL A 258 12.40 42.60 -5.70
N ILE A 259 12.60 41.62 -6.59
CA ILE A 259 13.54 41.75 -7.73
C ILE A 259 13.15 42.93 -8.62
N ALA A 260 11.87 43.09 -8.95
CA ALA A 260 11.40 44.22 -9.75
C ALA A 260 11.66 45.58 -9.07
N ILE A 261 11.50 45.66 -7.74
CA ILE A 261 11.83 46.87 -6.96
C ILE A 261 13.34 47.15 -7.04
N VAL A 262 14.18 46.15 -6.83
CA VAL A 262 15.64 46.28 -6.90
C VAL A 262 16.08 46.78 -8.29
N ASP A 263 15.56 46.17 -9.36
CA ASP A 263 15.88 46.57 -10.73
C ASP A 263 15.45 48.01 -11.01
N SER A 264 14.25 48.43 -10.56
CA SER A 264 13.78 49.81 -10.70
C SER A 264 14.66 50.79 -9.92
N SER A 265 14.99 50.50 -8.65
CA SER A 265 15.83 51.35 -7.82
C SER A 265 17.26 51.47 -8.36
N LEU A 266 17.82 50.40 -8.95
CA LEU A 266 19.13 50.43 -9.61
C LEU A 266 19.10 51.31 -10.87
N ASN A 267 18.05 51.20 -11.69
CA ASN A 267 17.87 52.04 -12.88
C ASN A 267 17.71 53.53 -12.55
N GLU A 268 17.14 53.84 -11.38
CA GLU A 268 17.00 55.21 -10.87
C GLU A 268 18.23 55.73 -10.09
N GLY A 269 19.28 54.91 -9.92
CA GLY A 269 20.47 55.27 -9.14
C GLY A 269 20.26 55.30 -7.62
N LYS A 270 19.15 54.73 -7.12
CA LYS A 270 18.78 54.68 -5.70
C LYS A 270 19.35 53.42 -5.01
N TYR A 271 20.67 53.35 -4.92
CA TYR A 271 21.38 52.17 -4.40
C TYR A 271 21.03 51.80 -2.94
N LYS A 272 20.66 52.78 -2.10
CA LYS A 272 20.23 52.51 -0.71
C LYS A 272 18.90 51.75 -0.65
N GLU A 273 17.95 52.10 -1.52
CA GLU A 273 16.64 51.44 -1.59
C GLU A 273 16.78 50.02 -2.15
N ALA A 274 17.61 49.84 -3.17
CA ALA A 274 17.95 48.52 -3.70
C ALA A 274 18.60 47.61 -2.64
N SER A 275 19.51 48.16 -1.82
CA SER A 275 20.16 47.41 -0.73
C SER A 275 19.17 47.02 0.37
N ALA A 276 18.22 47.90 0.72
CA ALA A 276 17.20 47.60 1.73
C ALA A 276 16.23 46.50 1.25
N ALA A 277 15.78 46.59 -0.01
CA ALA A 277 14.95 45.56 -0.63
C ALA A 277 15.67 44.18 -0.70
N LEU A 278 16.99 44.17 -0.93
CA LEU A 278 17.79 42.94 -0.89
C LEU A 278 17.93 42.33 0.52
N GLU A 279 17.92 43.14 1.58
CA GLU A 279 17.87 42.63 2.96
C GLU A 279 16.52 41.96 3.26
N ASP A 280 15.42 42.50 2.74
CA ASP A 280 14.09 41.89 2.87
C ASP A 280 13.99 40.51 2.18
N ILE A 281 14.77 40.24 1.13
CA ILE A 281 14.84 38.90 0.54
C ILE A 281 15.49 37.90 1.51
N LYS A 282 16.51 38.32 2.27
CA LYS A 282 17.22 37.44 3.21
C LYS A 282 16.35 37.00 4.38
N THR A 283 15.30 37.76 4.72
CA THR A 283 14.34 37.38 5.77
C THR A 283 13.19 36.50 5.26
N ILE A 284 12.97 36.45 3.94
CA ILE A 284 11.93 35.62 3.29
C ILE A 284 12.43 34.18 3.00
N ILE A 285 13.73 34.01 2.75
CA ILE A 285 14.40 32.72 2.45
C ILE A 285 14.61 31.89 3.72
#